data_AF-A0A2V5YAU7-F1
#
_entry.id   AF-A0A2V5YAU7-F1
#
_cell.length_a   1.000
_cell.length_b   1.000
_cell.length_c   1.000
_cell.angle_alpha   90.00
_cell.angle_beta   90.00
_cell.angle_gamma   90.00
#
_symmetry.space_group_name_H-M   'P 1'
#
loop_
_entity.id
_entity.type
_entity.pdbx_description
1 polymer ?
#
loop_
_entity_poly.entity_id
_entity_poly.type
_entity_poly.pdbx_seq_one_letter_code
_entity_poly.pdbx_strand_id
1 'polypeptide(L)'
;MSTSIWFWLAFTAGVFIALTIDLAQFKHRGRELSMRAATQRTAIWIVLSLLFNLLVWKLRGPDKALEFLTGYVIEYSLSVDNIFVFVLIFAYFKVPPMAQHRALVWGIVGALVMRGIMILLGVTLVSRFHFILYIFGIFLVVTAIRMLFGRAGEPDFGKSLVMRFCRNWIPITPEFYGEDFRARVNNRWMLTPLGVALIVIDVMDLVFAVDSIPAVFAITQDSFIVYTSNICAIMGLRSLYFVLARLMNRFVYLKTGLAFVLAFVGLKMLAAKYFSVPTPISLGVVVLILAITVVVSIMTTQNRVATEDRK
;
A
#
# COMPACT_ATOMS: atom_id res chain seq x y z
N MET A 1 -18.81 -13.86 -14.97
CA MET A 1 -18.67 -13.41 -16.36
C MET A 1 -17.22 -13.02 -16.59
N SER A 2 -16.54 -13.62 -17.57
CA SER A 2 -15.17 -13.25 -17.92
C SER A 2 -15.13 -11.80 -18.38
N THR A 3 -14.37 -10.97 -17.67
CA THR A 3 -14.09 -9.60 -18.11
C THR A 3 -13.46 -9.63 -19.50
N SER A 4 -14.07 -8.94 -20.46
CA SER A 4 -13.51 -8.84 -21.82
C SER A 4 -12.06 -8.33 -21.74
N ILE A 5 -11.18 -8.95 -22.52
CA ILE A 5 -9.74 -8.64 -22.52
C ILE A 5 -9.47 -7.16 -22.87
N TRP A 6 -10.38 -6.53 -23.59
CA TRP A 6 -10.34 -5.11 -23.90
C TRP A 6 -10.37 -4.22 -22.66
N PHE A 7 -11.08 -4.60 -21.59
CA PHE A 7 -11.06 -3.83 -20.33
C PHE A 7 -9.70 -3.90 -19.64
N TRP A 8 -9.06 -5.08 -19.64
CA TRP A 8 -7.72 -5.26 -19.11
C TRP A 8 -6.70 -4.44 -19.89
N LEU A 9 -6.76 -4.51 -21.23
CA LEU A 9 -5.87 -3.73 -22.09
C LEU A 9 -6.08 -2.22 -21.92
N ALA A 10 -7.33 -1.75 -21.91
CA ALA A 10 -7.65 -0.34 -21.75
C ALA A 10 -7.20 0.19 -20.38
N PHE A 11 -7.46 -0.55 -19.30
CA PHE A 11 -7.02 -0.16 -17.96
C PHE A 11 -5.50 -0.12 -17.85
N THR A 12 -4.82 -1.19 -18.27
CA THR A 12 -3.35 -1.28 -18.20
C THR A 12 -2.70 -0.18 -19.05
N ALA A 13 -3.20 0.08 -20.26
CA ALA A 13 -2.74 1.19 -21.08
C ALA A 13 -2.95 2.54 -20.36
N GLY A 14 -4.12 2.76 -19.75
CA GLY A 14 -4.39 3.94 -18.93
C GLY A 14 -3.41 4.12 -17.77
N VAL A 15 -3.09 3.03 -17.06
CA VAL A 15 -2.09 3.01 -15.97
C VAL A 15 -0.71 3.41 -16.50
N PHE A 16 -0.24 2.81 -17.60
CA PHE A 16 1.06 3.14 -18.18
C PHE A 16 1.14 4.58 -18.68
N ILE A 17 0.06 5.09 -19.29
CA ILE A 17 -0.04 6.49 -19.71
C ILE A 17 0.03 7.40 -18.48
N ALA A 18 -0.76 7.13 -17.44
CA ALA A 18 -0.77 7.92 -16.21
C ALA A 18 0.60 7.93 -15.52
N LEU A 19 1.26 6.76 -15.44
CA LEU A 19 2.62 6.65 -14.90
C LEU A 19 3.63 7.43 -15.74
N THR A 20 3.55 7.34 -17.06
CA THR A 20 4.48 8.05 -17.95
C THR A 20 4.31 9.56 -17.84
N ILE A 21 3.07 10.05 -17.78
CA ILE A 21 2.77 11.47 -17.54
C ILE A 21 3.33 11.92 -16.18
N ASP A 22 3.08 11.14 -15.12
CA ASP A 22 3.54 11.46 -13.77
C ASP A 22 5.08 11.48 -13.64
N LEU A 23 5.78 10.61 -14.38
CA LEU A 23 7.23 10.60 -14.50
C LEU A 23 7.77 11.76 -15.34
N ALA A 24 7.15 12.04 -16.49
CA ALA A 24 7.57 13.13 -17.38
C ALA A 24 7.42 14.51 -16.73
N GLN A 25 6.32 14.75 -16.01
CA GLN A 25 6.10 16.00 -15.27
C GLN A 25 7.11 16.22 -14.15
N PHE A 26 7.78 15.17 -13.67
CA PHE A 26 8.73 15.28 -12.56
C PHE A 26 10.16 15.59 -13.02
N LYS A 27 10.59 15.04 -14.17
CA LYS A 27 11.93 15.30 -14.74
C LYS A 27 12.23 16.80 -14.89
N HIS A 28 11.20 17.62 -15.05
CA HIS A 28 11.33 19.07 -15.17
C HIS A 28 11.47 19.84 -13.84
N ARG A 29 11.27 19.23 -12.66
CA ARG A 29 11.13 20.00 -11.40
C ARG A 29 12.22 19.85 -10.35
N GLY A 30 13.13 18.85 -10.43
CA GLY A 30 14.43 18.78 -9.72
C GLY A 30 14.49 19.12 -8.21
N ARG A 31 13.36 19.32 -7.54
CA ARG A 31 13.24 19.82 -6.16
C ARG A 31 12.30 18.91 -5.38
N GLU A 32 12.57 18.79 -4.08
CA GLU A 32 11.70 18.11 -3.13
C GLU A 32 10.24 18.59 -3.29
N LEU A 33 9.30 17.65 -3.33
CA LEU A 33 7.89 17.97 -3.43
C LEU A 33 7.46 18.76 -2.19
N SER A 34 7.15 20.04 -2.38
CA SER A 34 6.49 20.86 -1.36
C SER A 34 5.22 20.17 -0.88
N MET A 35 4.88 20.33 0.40
CA MET A 35 3.69 19.73 1.01
C MET A 35 2.43 20.00 0.19
N ARG A 36 2.23 21.24 -0.27
CA ARG A 36 1.08 21.63 -1.10
C ARG A 36 1.03 20.85 -2.42
N ALA A 37 2.18 20.70 -3.08
CA ALA A 37 2.27 19.97 -4.35
C ALA A 37 2.05 18.47 -4.15
N ALA A 38 2.55 17.88 -3.05
CA ALA A 38 2.32 16.48 -2.70
C ALA A 38 0.83 16.22 -2.42
N THR A 39 0.17 17.07 -1.62
CA THR A 39 -1.26 16.96 -1.34
C THR A 39 -2.11 17.11 -2.60
N GLN A 40 -1.81 18.08 -3.47
CA GLN A 40 -2.52 18.26 -4.73
C GLN A 40 -2.40 17.04 -5.64
N ARG A 41 -1.20 16.46 -5.76
CA ARG A 41 -0.99 15.24 -6.56
C ARG A 41 -1.75 14.05 -5.99
N THR A 42 -1.73 13.88 -4.68
CA THR A 42 -2.52 12.83 -4.02
C THR A 42 -4.02 13.01 -4.29
N ALA A 43 -4.53 14.25 -4.20
CA ALA A 43 -5.93 14.53 -4.51
C ALA A 43 -6.28 14.21 -5.98
N ILE A 44 -5.40 14.52 -6.93
CA ILE A 44 -5.60 14.17 -8.35
C ILE A 44 -5.72 12.65 -8.52
N TRP A 45 -4.86 11.86 -7.89
CA TRP A 45 -4.91 10.39 -7.95
C TRP A 45 -6.19 9.81 -7.33
N ILE A 46 -6.65 10.39 -6.21
CA ILE A 46 -7.93 10.00 -5.61
C ILE A 46 -9.09 10.31 -6.56
N VAL A 47 -9.14 11.53 -7.12
CA VAL A 47 -10.19 11.93 -8.06
C VAL A 47 -10.19 11.04 -9.30
N LEU A 48 -9.01 10.73 -9.85
CA LEU A 48 -8.90 9.81 -10.99
C LEU A 48 -9.45 8.42 -10.66
N SER A 49 -9.17 7.91 -9.47
CA SER A 49 -9.70 6.62 -8.98
C SER A 49 -11.22 6.65 -8.81
N LEU A 50 -11.77 7.76 -8.32
CA LEU A 50 -13.23 7.95 -8.19
C LEU A 50 -13.92 8.11 -9.56
N LEU A 51 -13.29 8.79 -10.52
CA LEU A 51 -13.78 8.86 -11.90
C LEU A 51 -13.78 7.49 -12.56
N PHE A 52 -12.73 6.69 -12.33
CA PHE A 52 -12.72 5.29 -12.77
C PHE A 52 -13.83 4.48 -12.10
N ASN A 53 -14.10 4.69 -10.81
CA ASN A 53 -15.23 4.05 -10.14
C ASN A 53 -16.58 4.42 -10.77
N LEU A 54 -16.76 5.69 -11.16
CA LEU A 54 -17.96 6.15 -11.88
C LEU A 54 -18.09 5.45 -13.25
N LEU A 55 -16.97 5.22 -13.93
CA LEU A 55 -16.94 4.44 -15.17
C LEU A 55 -17.34 2.99 -14.92
N VAL A 56 -16.82 2.37 -13.84
CA VAL A 56 -17.23 1.02 -13.43
C VAL A 56 -18.72 0.98 -13.12
N TRP A 57 -19.27 2.00 -12.45
CA TRP A 57 -20.72 2.09 -12.21
C TRP A 57 -21.50 2.09 -13.53
N LYS A 58 -21.14 2.96 -14.47
CA LYS A 58 -21.85 3.05 -15.76
C LYS A 58 -21.75 1.77 -16.59
N LEU A 59 -20.60 1.09 -16.58
CA LEU A 59 -20.33 -0.06 -17.46
C LEU A 59 -20.65 -1.42 -16.83
N ARG A 60 -20.59 -1.54 -15.50
CA ARG A 60 -20.74 -2.81 -14.76
C ARG A 60 -21.79 -2.77 -13.65
N GLY A 61 -22.45 -1.64 -13.45
CA GLY A 61 -23.50 -1.47 -12.46
C GLY A 61 -23.01 -1.05 -11.08
N PRO A 62 -23.95 -0.69 -10.19
CA PRO A 62 -23.66 -0.14 -8.87
C PRO A 62 -22.95 -1.14 -7.95
N ASP A 63 -23.27 -2.43 -8.02
CA ASP A 63 -22.68 -3.45 -7.15
C ASP A 63 -21.16 -3.56 -7.36
N LYS A 64 -20.71 -3.60 -8.62
CA LYS A 64 -19.28 -3.66 -8.95
C LYS A 64 -18.54 -2.37 -8.63
N ALA A 65 -19.22 -1.23 -8.74
CA ALA A 65 -18.66 0.05 -8.31
C ALA A 65 -18.49 0.11 -6.77
N LEU A 66 -19.44 -0.44 -6.01
CA LEU A 66 -19.32 -0.52 -4.56
C LEU A 66 -18.22 -1.50 -4.13
N GLU A 67 -18.11 -2.65 -4.80
CA GLU A 67 -16.99 -3.58 -4.60
C GLU A 67 -15.64 -2.90 -4.90
N PHE A 68 -15.53 -2.17 -6.02
CA PHE A 68 -14.33 -1.42 -6.38
C PHE A 68 -13.99 -0.38 -5.32
N LEU A 69 -14.95 0.45 -4.92
CA LEU A 69 -14.74 1.52 -3.96
C LEU A 69 -14.33 0.97 -2.60
N THR A 70 -14.95 -0.12 -2.16
CA THR A 70 -14.62 -0.78 -0.90
C THR A 70 -13.22 -1.38 -0.94
N GLY A 71 -12.87 -2.10 -2.02
CA GLY A 71 -11.52 -2.62 -2.22
C GLY A 71 -10.47 -1.50 -2.28
N TYR A 72 -10.77 -0.41 -2.98
CA TYR A 72 -9.92 0.77 -3.08
C TYR A 72 -9.70 1.41 -1.71
N VAL A 73 -10.74 1.63 -0.91
CA VAL A 73 -10.61 2.24 0.43
C VAL A 73 -9.82 1.35 1.37
N ILE A 74 -10.07 0.03 1.36
CA ILE A 74 -9.30 -0.93 2.18
C ILE A 74 -7.83 -0.88 1.79
N GLU A 75 -7.53 -1.02 0.50
CA GLU A 75 -6.14 -1.02 0.01
C GLU A 75 -5.45 0.32 0.28
N TYR A 76 -6.11 1.44 -0.01
CA TYR A 76 -5.56 2.78 0.20
C TYR A 76 -5.24 3.03 1.67
N SER A 77 -6.06 2.49 2.58
CA SER A 77 -5.86 2.61 4.02
C SER A 77 -4.70 1.74 4.51
N LEU A 78 -4.63 0.49 4.06
CA LEU A 78 -3.51 -0.41 4.39
C LEU A 78 -2.19 0.06 3.80
N SER A 79 -2.22 0.65 2.60
CA SER A 79 -1.07 1.30 1.95
C SER A 79 -0.48 2.42 2.80
N VAL A 80 -1.25 3.03 3.71
CA VAL A 80 -0.71 4.00 4.65
C VAL A 80 0.24 3.34 5.67
N ASP A 81 -0.09 2.17 6.21
CA ASP A 81 0.83 1.45 7.11
C ASP A 81 2.12 1.08 6.38
N ASN A 82 2.00 0.67 5.12
CA ASN A 82 3.14 0.36 4.25
C ASN A 82 4.07 1.57 4.12
N ILE A 83 3.53 2.79 4.01
CA ILE A 83 4.32 4.03 3.95
C ILE A 83 5.15 4.22 5.22
N PHE A 84 4.62 3.93 6.42
CA PHE A 84 5.42 4.06 7.65
C PHE A 84 6.63 3.13 7.62
N VAL A 85 6.45 1.90 7.13
CA VAL A 85 7.56 0.97 6.97
C VAL A 85 8.55 1.47 5.92
N PHE A 86 8.10 2.08 4.83
CA PHE A 86 9.00 2.70 3.86
C PHE A 86 9.81 3.85 4.45
N VAL A 87 9.19 4.71 5.27
CA VAL A 87 9.91 5.78 6.00
C VAL A 87 10.98 5.18 6.89
N LEU A 88 10.66 4.11 7.63
CA LEU A 88 11.62 3.47 8.52
C LEU A 88 12.77 2.80 7.75
N ILE A 89 12.49 2.15 6.62
CA ILE A 89 13.52 1.58 5.74
C ILE A 89 14.46 2.69 5.24
N PHE A 90 13.91 3.80 4.73
CA PHE A 90 14.74 4.91 4.25
C PHE A 90 15.55 5.56 5.37
N ALA A 91 14.99 5.67 6.58
CA ALA A 91 15.71 6.15 7.75
C ALA A 91 16.85 5.19 8.15
N TYR A 92 16.59 3.88 8.15
CA TYR A 92 17.57 2.84 8.48
C TYR A 92 18.76 2.85 7.52
N PHE A 93 18.50 2.88 6.21
CA PHE A 93 19.54 2.94 5.19
C PHE A 93 20.10 4.36 4.96
N LYS A 94 19.56 5.38 5.64
CA LYS A 94 19.93 6.80 5.48
C LYS A 94 19.83 7.26 4.02
N VAL A 95 18.76 6.87 3.33
CA VAL A 95 18.56 7.19 1.92
C VAL A 95 18.31 8.69 1.74
N PRO A 96 19.11 9.40 0.93
CA PRO A 96 18.94 10.84 0.74
C PRO A 96 17.59 11.15 0.06
N PRO A 97 16.92 12.27 0.39
CA PRO A 97 15.58 12.59 -0.10
C PRO A 97 15.41 12.54 -1.62
N MET A 98 16.44 12.95 -2.39
CA MET A 98 16.40 12.92 -3.85
C MET A 98 16.32 11.48 -4.40
N ALA A 99 17.04 10.54 -3.77
CA ALA A 99 17.06 9.13 -4.19
C ALA A 99 15.81 8.35 -3.74
N GLN A 100 15.12 8.79 -2.68
CA GLN A 100 13.86 8.16 -2.22
C GLN A 100 12.80 8.15 -3.32
N HIS A 101 12.73 9.21 -4.13
CA HIS A 101 11.79 9.30 -5.26
C HIS A 101 12.00 8.15 -6.25
N ARG A 102 13.25 7.94 -6.68
CA ARG A 102 13.58 6.89 -7.64
C ARG A 102 13.27 5.51 -7.07
N ALA A 103 13.59 5.27 -5.79
CA ALA A 103 13.23 4.02 -5.10
C ALA A 103 11.71 3.81 -5.05
N LEU A 104 10.92 4.83 -4.74
CA LEU A 104 9.45 4.72 -4.71
C LEU A 104 8.85 4.44 -6.09
N VAL A 105 9.37 5.04 -7.16
CA VAL A 105 8.90 4.77 -8.53
C VAL A 105 9.13 3.32 -8.90
N TRP A 106 10.35 2.82 -8.71
CA TRP A 106 10.68 1.43 -9.01
C TRP A 106 9.95 0.46 -8.09
N GLY A 107 9.76 0.83 -6.82
CA GLY A 107 8.98 0.07 -5.86
C GLY A 107 7.51 -0.06 -6.25
N ILE A 108 6.89 1.00 -6.78
CA ILE A 108 5.49 0.94 -7.30
C ILE A 108 5.40 -0.02 -8.50
N VAL A 109 6.38 0.01 -9.41
CA VAL A 109 6.42 -0.91 -10.56
C VAL A 109 6.61 -2.35 -10.08
N GLY A 110 7.50 -2.59 -9.12
CA GLY A 110 7.70 -3.89 -8.49
C GLY A 110 6.42 -4.39 -7.82
N ALA A 111 5.82 -3.57 -6.96
CA ALA A 111 4.54 -3.82 -6.29
C ALA A 111 3.43 -4.17 -7.28
N LEU A 112 3.28 -3.43 -8.37
CA LEU A 112 2.29 -3.67 -9.42
C LEU A 112 2.42 -5.09 -10.01
N VAL A 113 3.65 -5.50 -10.32
CA VAL A 113 3.93 -6.84 -10.88
C VAL A 113 3.65 -7.91 -9.84
N MET A 114 4.20 -7.76 -8.63
CA MET A 114 4.07 -8.75 -7.55
C MET A 114 2.61 -8.94 -7.13
N ARG A 115 1.86 -7.84 -6.99
CA ARG A 115 0.42 -7.88 -6.69
C ARG A 115 -0.39 -8.48 -7.83
N GLY A 116 -0.06 -8.16 -9.08
CA GLY A 116 -0.68 -8.84 -10.23
C GLY A 116 -0.53 -10.35 -10.14
N ILE A 117 0.68 -10.84 -9.87
CA ILE A 117 0.97 -12.27 -9.69
C ILE A 117 0.17 -12.84 -8.51
N MET A 118 0.22 -12.19 -7.34
CA MET A 118 -0.48 -12.69 -6.15
C MET A 118 -2.00 -12.67 -6.27
N ILE A 119 -2.59 -11.68 -6.93
CA ILE A 119 -4.04 -11.63 -7.17
C ILE A 119 -4.44 -12.78 -8.10
N LEU A 120 -3.69 -13.02 -9.19
CA LEU A 120 -3.96 -14.13 -10.09
C LEU A 120 -3.87 -15.48 -9.38
N LEU A 121 -2.80 -15.69 -8.61
CA LEU A 121 -2.63 -16.90 -7.79
C LEU A 121 -3.74 -17.04 -6.75
N GLY A 122 -4.08 -15.95 -6.06
CA GLY A 122 -5.10 -15.90 -5.02
C GLY A 122 -6.49 -16.22 -5.56
N VAL A 123 -6.91 -15.59 -6.67
CA VAL A 123 -8.18 -15.89 -7.34
C VAL A 123 -8.22 -17.36 -7.74
N THR A 124 -7.15 -17.87 -8.36
CA THR A 124 -7.09 -19.27 -8.79
C THR A 124 -7.23 -20.20 -7.59
N LEU A 125 -6.54 -19.89 -6.49
CA LEU A 125 -6.58 -20.67 -5.26
C LEU A 125 -7.98 -20.65 -4.62
N VAL A 126 -8.60 -19.47 -4.46
CA VAL A 126 -9.94 -19.31 -3.89
C VAL A 126 -11.02 -19.98 -4.76
N SER A 127 -10.89 -19.90 -6.09
CA SER A 127 -11.84 -20.52 -7.01
C SER A 127 -11.83 -22.05 -6.95
N ARG A 128 -10.68 -22.66 -6.63
CA ARG A 128 -10.54 -24.12 -6.49
C ARG A 128 -10.82 -24.60 -5.06
N PHE A 129 -10.50 -23.78 -4.06
CA PHE A 129 -10.54 -24.16 -2.67
C PHE A 129 -11.26 -23.09 -1.86
N HIS A 130 -12.58 -23.17 -1.77
CA HIS A 130 -13.38 -22.22 -0.99
C HIS A 130 -12.98 -22.16 0.50
N PHE A 131 -12.40 -23.22 1.06
CA PHE A 131 -11.94 -23.21 2.45
C PHE A 131 -10.81 -22.20 2.71
N ILE A 132 -10.10 -21.76 1.67
CA ILE A 132 -9.00 -20.78 1.75
C ILE A 132 -9.49 -19.44 2.30
N LEU A 133 -10.75 -19.06 2.05
CA LEU A 133 -11.33 -17.85 2.63
C LEU A 133 -11.38 -17.92 4.16
N TYR A 134 -11.61 -19.10 4.75
CA TYR A 134 -11.56 -19.25 6.21
C TYR A 134 -10.13 -19.12 6.73
N ILE A 135 -9.14 -19.69 6.03
CA ILE A 135 -7.73 -19.54 6.40
C ILE A 135 -7.34 -18.07 6.37
N PHE A 136 -7.68 -17.37 5.29
CA PHE A 136 -7.49 -15.95 5.17
C PHE A 136 -8.23 -15.17 6.28
N GLY A 137 -9.43 -15.62 6.68
CA GLY A 137 -10.21 -14.94 7.72
C GLY A 137 -9.56 -15.06 9.08
N ILE A 138 -9.09 -16.27 9.43
CA ILE A 138 -8.32 -16.52 10.65
C ILE A 138 -7.04 -15.68 10.61
N PHE A 139 -6.32 -15.71 9.49
CA PHE A 139 -5.09 -14.96 9.30
C PHE A 139 -5.28 -13.46 9.55
N LEU A 140 -6.32 -12.84 8.96
CA LEU A 140 -6.64 -11.44 9.17
C LEU A 140 -6.96 -11.10 10.63
N VAL A 141 -7.74 -11.94 11.31
CA VAL A 141 -8.06 -11.75 12.74
C VAL A 141 -6.79 -11.86 13.59
N VAL A 142 -5.93 -12.83 13.31
CA VAL A 142 -4.65 -13.00 14.01
C VAL A 142 -3.74 -11.79 13.78
N THR A 143 -3.62 -11.30 12.54
CA THR A 143 -2.86 -10.08 12.23
C THR A 143 -3.42 -8.89 13.00
N ALA A 144 -4.74 -8.70 13.02
CA ALA A 144 -5.37 -7.62 13.77
C ALA A 144 -5.07 -7.68 15.28
N ILE A 145 -5.20 -8.86 15.90
CA ILE A 145 -4.88 -9.06 17.32
C ILE A 145 -3.39 -8.75 17.58
N ARG A 146 -2.51 -9.23 16.71
CA ARG A 146 -1.07 -8.96 16.81
C ARG A 146 -0.76 -7.47 16.68
N MET A 147 -1.46 -6.73 15.84
CA MET A 147 -1.31 -5.28 15.71
C MET A 147 -1.81 -4.52 16.94
N LEU A 148 -2.86 -5.00 17.61
CA LEU A 148 -3.43 -4.35 18.80
C LEU A 148 -2.62 -4.61 20.08
N PHE A 149 -2.16 -5.85 20.28
CA PHE A 149 -1.52 -6.27 21.53
C PHE A 149 -0.02 -6.51 21.41
N GLY A 150 0.52 -6.54 20.19
CA GLY A 150 1.95 -6.67 19.96
C GLY A 150 2.69 -5.44 20.47
N ARG A 151 3.74 -5.66 21.27
CA ARG A 151 4.69 -4.60 21.59
C ARG A 151 5.36 -4.17 20.29
N ALA A 152 5.12 -2.93 19.87
CA ALA A 152 5.79 -2.33 18.72
C ALA A 152 7.28 -2.13 19.03
N GLY A 153 8.08 -3.19 18.92
CA GLY A 153 9.52 -3.05 18.76
C GLY A 153 9.81 -2.52 17.36
N GLU A 154 10.77 -1.60 17.25
CA GLU A 154 11.23 -1.16 15.94
C GLU A 154 11.72 -2.37 15.11
N PRO A 155 11.27 -2.52 13.86
CA PRO A 155 11.78 -3.55 12.96
C PRO A 155 13.32 -3.47 12.86
N ASP A 156 14.02 -4.46 13.41
CA ASP A 156 15.48 -4.60 13.24
C ASP A 156 15.77 -5.19 11.85
N PHE A 157 15.84 -4.32 10.84
CA PHE A 157 16.11 -4.72 9.46
C PHE A 157 17.49 -5.38 9.30
N GLY A 158 18.46 -5.06 10.16
CA GLY A 158 19.82 -5.59 10.11
C GLY A 158 19.90 -7.09 10.36
N LYS A 159 18.95 -7.64 11.12
CA LYS A 159 18.85 -9.08 11.40
C LYS A 159 17.87 -9.82 10.49
N SER A 160 17.13 -9.10 9.64
CA SER A 160 16.12 -9.69 8.77
C SER A 160 16.72 -10.71 7.81
N LEU A 161 15.93 -11.74 7.46
CA LEU A 161 16.33 -12.80 6.54
C LEU A 161 16.72 -12.25 5.15
N VAL A 162 16.02 -11.19 4.73
CA VAL A 162 16.29 -10.44 3.50
C VAL A 162 17.66 -9.77 3.55
N MET A 163 18.00 -9.10 4.66
CA MET A 163 19.29 -8.42 4.79
C MET A 163 20.45 -9.40 4.88
N ARG A 164 20.27 -10.55 5.55
CA ARG A 164 21.25 -11.65 5.55
C ARG A 164 21.49 -12.21 4.16
N PHE A 165 20.42 -12.41 3.39
CA PHE A 165 20.52 -12.88 2.00
C PHE A 165 21.28 -11.85 1.13
N CYS A 166 20.89 -10.57 1.20
CA CYS A 166 21.56 -9.51 0.45
C CYS A 166 23.05 -9.41 0.80
N ARG A 167 23.41 -9.45 2.10
CA ARG A 167 24.81 -9.33 2.54
C ARG A 167 25.67 -10.51 2.13
N ASN A 168 25.10 -11.72 2.10
CA ASN A 168 25.86 -12.94 1.83
C ASN A 168 25.99 -13.24 0.33
N TRP A 169 24.98 -12.88 -0.48
CA TRP A 169 24.91 -13.28 -1.89
C TRP A 169 25.13 -12.12 -2.87
N ILE A 170 24.97 -10.88 -2.42
CA ILE A 170 25.06 -9.70 -3.28
C ILE A 170 26.24 -8.83 -2.83
N PRO A 171 27.16 -8.46 -3.72
CA PRO A 171 28.23 -7.52 -3.37
C PRO A 171 27.64 -6.12 -3.18
N ILE A 172 27.72 -5.56 -1.96
CA ILE A 172 27.14 -4.27 -1.58
C ILE A 172 28.25 -3.23 -1.38
N THR A 173 28.06 -2.04 -1.94
CA THR A 173 28.97 -0.90 -1.71
C THR A 173 28.69 -0.21 -0.37
N PRO A 174 29.71 0.35 0.31
CA PRO A 174 29.52 1.06 1.56
C PRO A 174 28.90 2.46 1.39
N GLU A 175 28.97 3.05 0.19
CA GLU A 175 28.57 4.43 -0.07
C GLU A 175 27.44 4.54 -1.11
N PHE A 176 26.71 5.66 -1.08
CA PHE A 176 25.74 6.00 -2.11
C PHE A 176 26.43 6.60 -3.34
N TYR A 177 26.05 6.12 -4.52
CA TYR A 177 26.49 6.68 -5.81
C TYR A 177 25.34 7.45 -6.45
N GLY A 178 25.06 8.65 -5.92
CA GLY A 178 23.95 9.49 -6.35
C GLY A 178 22.60 8.77 -6.25
N GLU A 179 21.87 8.71 -7.36
CA GLU A 179 20.58 8.01 -7.45
C GLU A 179 20.70 6.58 -8.02
N ASP A 180 21.90 6.07 -8.28
CA ASP A 180 22.07 4.78 -8.95
C ASP A 180 21.91 3.60 -8.00
N PHE A 181 21.16 2.59 -8.43
CA PHE A 181 20.96 1.35 -7.68
C PHE A 181 22.17 0.42 -7.73
N ARG A 182 23.06 0.61 -8.72
CA ARG A 182 24.26 -0.20 -8.95
C ARG A 182 25.42 0.73 -9.27
N ALA A 183 26.58 0.40 -8.71
CA ALA A 183 27.83 1.10 -8.98
C ALA A 183 28.90 0.10 -9.40
N ARG A 184 29.85 0.55 -10.21
CA ARG A 184 31.01 -0.24 -10.58
C ARG A 184 32.18 0.17 -9.69
N VAL A 185 32.58 -0.71 -8.78
CA VAL A 185 33.69 -0.48 -7.85
C VAL A 185 34.73 -1.58 -8.06
N ASN A 186 36.00 -1.20 -8.23
CA ASN A 186 37.10 -2.14 -8.49
C ASN A 186 36.80 -3.13 -9.64
N ASN A 187 36.25 -2.61 -10.73
CA ASN A 187 35.86 -3.36 -11.94
C ASN A 187 34.76 -4.43 -11.74
N ARG A 188 34.10 -4.47 -10.57
CA ARG A 188 32.97 -5.36 -10.28
C ARG A 188 31.68 -4.56 -10.12
N TRP A 189 30.57 -5.14 -10.57
CA TRP A 189 29.24 -4.59 -10.31
C TRP A 189 28.85 -4.87 -8.86
N MET A 190 28.46 -3.80 -8.16
CA MET A 190 28.04 -3.86 -6.77
C MET A 190 26.72 -3.10 -6.61
N LEU A 191 25.89 -3.57 -5.69
CA LEU A 191 24.62 -2.94 -5.35
C LEU A 191 24.86 -1.77 -4.38
N THR A 192 24.19 -0.65 -4.59
CA THR A 192 24.25 0.49 -3.66
C THR A 192 23.29 0.26 -2.49
N PRO A 193 23.45 0.96 -1.36
CA PRO A 193 22.47 0.91 -0.27
C PRO A 193 21.05 1.28 -0.73
N LEU A 194 20.93 2.13 -1.76
CA LEU A 194 19.66 2.44 -2.42
C LEU A 194 19.02 1.21 -3.09
N GLY A 195 19.83 0.40 -3.78
CA GLY A 195 19.37 -0.85 -4.37
C GLY A 195 18.94 -1.89 -3.34
N VAL A 196 19.65 -1.97 -2.21
CA VAL A 196 19.24 -2.82 -1.08
C VAL A 196 17.92 -2.33 -0.49
N ALA A 197 17.78 -1.03 -0.27
CA ALA A 197 16.54 -0.43 0.24
C ALA A 197 15.35 -0.73 -0.68
N LEU A 198 15.53 -0.65 -2.01
CA LEU A 198 14.50 -1.02 -2.99
C LEU A 198 14.07 -2.50 -2.85
N ILE A 199 15.01 -3.43 -2.74
CA ILE A 199 14.70 -4.85 -2.54
C ILE A 199 13.90 -5.05 -1.24
N VAL A 200 14.32 -4.40 -0.15
CA VAL A 200 13.60 -4.51 1.13
C VAL A 200 12.19 -3.92 0.99
N ILE A 201 12.01 -2.80 0.29
CA ILE A 201 10.69 -2.21 0.00
C ILE A 201 9.81 -3.19 -0.77
N ASP A 202 10.31 -3.79 -1.85
CA ASP A 202 9.55 -4.75 -2.66
C ASP A 202 9.14 -5.99 -1.86
N VAL A 203 10.04 -6.49 -1.01
CA VAL A 203 9.71 -7.63 -0.12
C VAL A 203 8.71 -7.22 0.95
N MET A 204 8.81 -6.03 1.52
CA MET A 204 7.84 -5.56 2.51
C MET A 204 6.46 -5.32 1.87
N ASP A 205 6.39 -4.79 0.65
CA ASP A 205 5.11 -4.70 -0.09
C ASP A 205 4.50 -6.08 -0.33
N LEU A 206 5.33 -7.07 -0.69
CA LEU A 206 4.87 -8.46 -0.81
C LEU A 206 4.27 -8.96 0.50
N VAL A 207 4.93 -8.71 1.64
CA VAL A 207 4.43 -9.08 2.97
C VAL A 207 3.11 -8.37 3.28
N PHE A 208 2.98 -7.07 3.01
CA PHE A 208 1.73 -6.33 3.22
C PHE A 208 0.60 -6.77 2.30
N ALA A 209 0.94 -7.22 1.10
CA ALA A 209 -0.02 -7.74 0.16
C ALA A 209 -0.59 -9.10 0.61
N VAL A 210 0.08 -9.81 1.52
CA VAL A 210 -0.47 -11.01 2.20
C VAL A 210 -1.65 -10.65 3.12
N ASP A 211 -1.66 -9.47 3.76
CA ASP A 211 -2.80 -9.02 4.57
C ASP A 211 -3.88 -8.37 3.70
N SER A 212 -3.49 -7.50 2.77
CA SER A 212 -4.44 -6.67 2.02
C SER A 212 -5.20 -7.42 0.92
N ILE A 213 -4.58 -8.35 0.19
CA ILE A 213 -5.28 -9.11 -0.87
C ILE A 213 -6.40 -9.98 -0.30
N PRO A 214 -6.19 -10.78 0.75
CA PRO A 214 -7.28 -11.52 1.39
C PRO A 214 -8.42 -10.63 1.88
N ALA A 215 -8.10 -9.44 2.41
CA ALA A 215 -9.11 -8.49 2.84
C ALA A 215 -9.99 -8.02 1.67
N VAL A 216 -9.42 -7.80 0.48
CA VAL A 216 -10.20 -7.47 -0.72
C VAL A 216 -11.02 -8.67 -1.21
N PHE A 217 -10.50 -9.91 -1.09
CA PHE A 217 -11.28 -11.12 -1.44
C PHE A 217 -12.51 -11.35 -0.55
N ALA A 218 -12.52 -10.81 0.66
CA ALA A 218 -13.71 -10.80 1.52
C ALA A 218 -14.82 -9.85 1.01
N ILE A 219 -14.50 -8.97 0.07
CA ILE A 219 -15.44 -8.04 -0.57
C ILE A 219 -15.86 -8.57 -1.94
N THR A 220 -14.90 -8.97 -2.76
CA THR A 220 -15.17 -9.42 -4.13
C THR A 220 -14.14 -10.45 -4.61
N GLN A 221 -14.63 -11.39 -5.41
CA GLN A 221 -13.81 -12.39 -6.10
C GLN A 221 -13.64 -12.05 -7.59
N ASP A 222 -14.17 -10.92 -8.05
CA ASP A 222 -13.97 -10.45 -9.42
C ASP A 222 -12.52 -9.95 -9.56
N SER A 223 -11.69 -10.73 -10.25
CA SER A 223 -10.26 -10.46 -10.43
C SER A 223 -9.98 -9.08 -11.03
N PHE A 224 -10.87 -8.60 -11.91
CA PHE A 224 -10.71 -7.28 -12.50
C PHE A 224 -10.94 -6.18 -11.47
N ILE A 225 -11.98 -6.31 -10.63
CA ILE A 225 -12.24 -5.33 -9.57
C ILE A 225 -11.15 -5.37 -8.49
N VAL A 226 -10.72 -6.56 -8.08
CA VAL A 226 -9.60 -6.73 -7.14
C VAL A 226 -8.35 -6.05 -7.68
N TYR A 227 -7.95 -6.34 -8.92
CA TYR A 227 -6.75 -5.79 -9.54
C TYR A 227 -6.82 -4.27 -9.75
N THR A 228 -7.91 -3.78 -10.36
CA THR A 228 -8.03 -2.36 -10.68
C THR A 228 -8.12 -1.47 -9.44
N SER A 229 -8.87 -1.90 -8.41
CA SER A 229 -8.97 -1.14 -7.15
C SER A 229 -7.62 -1.05 -6.43
N ASN A 230 -6.85 -2.14 -6.45
CA ASN A 230 -5.53 -2.21 -5.84
C ASN A 230 -4.52 -1.26 -6.51
N ILE A 231 -4.50 -1.27 -7.85
CA ILE A 231 -3.61 -0.41 -8.62
C ILE A 231 -3.97 1.05 -8.46
N CYS A 232 -5.25 1.38 -8.54
CA CYS A 232 -5.72 2.74 -8.29
C CYS A 232 -5.29 3.25 -6.91
N ALA A 233 -5.31 2.40 -5.88
CA ALA A 233 -4.85 2.76 -4.55
C ALA A 233 -3.33 3.01 -4.49
N ILE A 234 -2.52 2.21 -5.18
CA ILE A 234 -1.05 2.28 -5.13
C ILE A 234 -0.47 3.37 -6.05
N MET A 235 -1.13 3.72 -7.15
CA MET A 235 -0.61 4.75 -8.06
C MET A 235 -0.39 6.11 -7.38
N GLY A 236 -1.20 6.44 -6.36
CA GLY A 236 -1.06 7.66 -5.55
C GLY A 236 -0.01 7.57 -4.43
N LEU A 237 0.61 6.41 -4.21
CA LEU A 237 1.47 6.14 -3.05
C LEU A 237 2.68 7.07 -2.97
N ARG A 238 3.27 7.43 -4.11
CA ARG A 238 4.46 8.30 -4.14
C ARG A 238 4.15 9.69 -3.57
N SER A 239 3.08 10.34 -4.02
CA SER A 239 2.70 11.65 -3.49
C SER A 239 2.19 11.54 -2.06
N LEU A 240 1.49 10.45 -1.73
CA LEU A 240 1.02 10.17 -0.38
C LEU A 240 2.17 9.98 0.61
N TYR A 241 3.26 9.30 0.21
CA TYR A 241 4.48 9.14 1.00
C TYR A 241 5.00 10.50 1.46
N PHE A 242 5.17 11.47 0.55
CA PHE A 242 5.69 12.79 0.91
C PHE A 242 4.72 13.62 1.77
N VAL A 243 3.42 13.33 1.73
CA VAL A 243 2.43 13.94 2.64
C VAL A 243 2.57 13.31 4.03
N LEU A 244 2.57 11.99 4.09
CA LEU A 244 2.52 11.25 5.34
C LEU A 244 3.85 11.20 6.08
N ALA A 245 4.99 11.16 5.39
CA ALA A 245 6.30 11.28 6.02
C ALA A 245 6.43 12.58 6.85
N ARG A 246 5.78 13.67 6.41
CA ARG A 246 5.71 14.95 7.16
C ARG A 246 4.65 14.98 8.25
N LEU A 247 3.65 14.11 8.18
CA LEU A 247 2.56 14.02 9.16
C LEU A 247 2.69 12.78 10.06
N MET A 248 3.83 12.08 10.00
CA MET A 248 4.05 10.78 10.64
C MET A 248 3.72 10.82 12.13
N ASN A 249 4.12 11.90 12.81
CA ASN A 249 3.90 12.10 14.24
C ASN A 249 2.43 12.41 14.61
N ARG A 250 1.56 12.69 13.63
CA ARG A 250 0.14 13.01 13.85
C ARG A 250 -0.80 11.80 13.78
N PHE A 251 -0.32 10.66 13.29
CA PHE A 251 -1.14 9.48 13.01
C PHE A 251 -0.87 8.34 14.01
N VAL A 252 -0.93 8.66 15.31
CA VAL A 252 -0.56 7.73 16.39
C VAL A 252 -1.45 6.49 16.43
N TYR A 253 -2.76 6.63 16.20
CA TYR A 253 -3.71 5.51 16.30
C TYR A 253 -3.99 4.81 14.97
N LEU A 254 -3.27 5.15 13.90
CA LEU A 254 -3.60 4.60 12.58
C LEU A 254 -3.44 3.08 12.52
N LYS A 255 -2.38 2.54 13.12
CA LYS A 255 -2.20 1.09 13.26
C LYS A 255 -3.36 0.42 13.99
N THR A 256 -3.87 1.07 15.04
CA THR A 256 -5.03 0.60 15.80
C THR A 256 -6.29 0.59 14.93
N GLY A 257 -6.55 1.65 14.15
CA GLY A 257 -7.69 1.69 13.23
C GLY A 257 -7.62 0.62 12.14
N LEU A 258 -6.44 0.42 11.55
CA LEU A 258 -6.23 -0.63 10.55
C LEU A 258 -6.43 -2.03 11.14
N ALA A 259 -5.99 -2.26 12.37
CA ALA A 259 -6.25 -3.52 13.06
C ALA A 259 -7.77 -3.77 13.24
N PHE A 260 -8.55 -2.74 13.58
CA PHE A 260 -10.01 -2.87 13.64
C PHE A 260 -10.64 -3.17 12.28
N VAL A 261 -10.15 -2.54 11.20
CA VAL A 261 -10.59 -2.84 9.83
C VAL A 261 -10.29 -4.30 9.49
N LEU A 262 -9.06 -4.78 9.73
CA LEU A 262 -8.66 -6.16 9.47
C LEU A 262 -9.45 -7.17 10.30
N ALA A 263 -9.70 -6.88 11.58
CA ALA A 263 -10.53 -7.72 12.44
C ALA A 263 -11.95 -7.82 11.89
N PHE A 264 -12.56 -6.70 11.53
CA PHE A 264 -13.90 -6.68 10.94
C PHE A 264 -13.98 -7.48 9.64
N VAL A 265 -13.04 -7.27 8.73
CA VAL A 265 -13.01 -7.96 7.43
C VAL A 265 -12.74 -9.46 7.62
N GLY A 266 -11.81 -9.82 8.50
CA GLY A 266 -11.51 -11.21 8.83
C GLY A 266 -12.70 -11.94 9.45
N LEU A 267 -13.37 -11.32 10.43
CA LEU A 267 -14.58 -11.86 11.04
C LEU A 267 -15.72 -12.00 10.03
N LYS A 268 -15.94 -10.99 9.17
CA LYS A 268 -16.90 -11.07 8.07
C LYS A 268 -16.62 -12.28 7.19
N MET A 269 -15.36 -12.51 6.84
CA MET A 269 -14.97 -13.62 5.96
C MET A 269 -15.17 -14.99 6.62
N LEU A 270 -14.94 -15.11 7.93
CA LEU A 270 -15.25 -16.31 8.70
C LEU A 270 -16.75 -16.55 8.84
N ALA A 271 -17.52 -15.47 9.01
CA ALA A 271 -18.97 -15.50 9.14
C ALA A 271 -19.69 -15.69 7.79
N ALA A 272 -18.98 -15.73 6.65
CA ALA A 272 -19.57 -15.73 5.31
C ALA A 272 -20.61 -16.84 5.07
N LYS A 273 -20.51 -17.98 5.77
CA LYS A 273 -21.49 -19.09 5.69
C LYS A 273 -22.80 -18.81 6.42
N TYR A 274 -22.77 -17.97 7.46
CA TYR A 274 -23.89 -17.72 8.37
C TYR A 274 -24.51 -16.33 8.16
N PHE A 275 -23.70 -15.33 7.81
CA PHE A 275 -24.12 -13.94 7.61
C PHE A 275 -23.45 -13.34 6.37
N SER A 276 -24.24 -13.04 5.36
CA SER A 276 -23.80 -12.26 4.19
C SER A 276 -23.95 -10.77 4.50
N VAL A 277 -22.87 -10.14 5.00
CA VAL A 277 -22.87 -8.69 5.26
C VAL A 277 -22.85 -7.95 3.92
N PRO A 278 -23.87 -7.12 3.61
CA PRO A 278 -23.89 -6.33 2.38
C PRO A 278 -22.65 -5.44 2.22
N THR A 279 -22.18 -5.30 0.98
CA THR A 279 -21.04 -4.44 0.64
C THR A 279 -21.21 -2.98 1.08
N PRO A 280 -22.38 -2.32 0.96
CA PRO A 280 -22.57 -0.97 1.46
C PRO A 280 -22.32 -0.83 2.98
N ILE A 281 -22.77 -1.80 3.76
CA ILE A 281 -22.57 -1.82 5.22
C ILE A 281 -21.09 -2.01 5.53
N SER A 282 -20.42 -2.92 4.81
CA SER A 282 -18.98 -3.15 4.96
C SER A 282 -18.19 -1.87 4.67
N LEU A 283 -18.49 -1.18 3.58
CA LEU A 283 -17.89 0.10 3.23
C LEU A 283 -18.12 1.15 4.31
N GLY A 284 -19.37 1.29 4.78
CA GLY A 284 -19.74 2.24 5.82
C GLY A 284 -18.96 2.01 7.13
N VAL A 285 -18.85 0.75 7.57
CA VAL A 285 -18.08 0.38 8.76
C VAL A 285 -16.60 0.69 8.60
N VAL A 286 -15.99 0.33 7.45
CA VAL A 286 -14.57 0.61 7.19
C VAL A 286 -14.30 2.12 7.17
N VAL A 287 -15.11 2.89 6.45
CA VAL A 287 -15.00 4.35 6.40
C VAL A 287 -15.17 4.97 7.78
N LEU A 288 -16.13 4.49 8.57
CA LEU A 288 -16.37 4.99 9.93
C LEU A 288 -15.16 4.73 10.85
N ILE A 289 -14.63 3.51 10.85
CA ILE A 289 -13.44 3.15 11.67
C ILE A 289 -12.26 4.06 11.29
N LEU A 290 -12.01 4.24 10.00
CA LEU A 290 -10.91 5.08 9.52
C LEU A 290 -11.12 6.54 9.87
N ALA A 291 -12.34 7.07 9.68
CA ALA A 291 -12.67 8.46 10.02
C ALA A 291 -12.48 8.73 11.51
N ILE A 292 -13.02 7.87 12.38
CA ILE A 292 -12.82 7.97 13.84
C ILE A 292 -11.33 7.94 14.18
N THR A 293 -10.59 6.99 13.60
CA THR A 293 -9.16 6.84 13.86
C THR A 293 -8.36 8.09 13.48
N VAL A 294 -8.64 8.66 12.30
CA VAL A 294 -7.98 9.88 11.82
C VAL A 294 -8.32 11.07 12.70
N VAL A 295 -9.61 11.27 13.03
CA VAL A 295 -10.06 12.39 13.87
C VAL A 295 -9.43 12.31 15.27
N VAL A 296 -9.50 11.14 15.92
CA VAL A 296 -8.89 10.92 17.23
C VAL A 296 -7.37 11.14 17.18
N SER A 297 -6.68 10.62 16.17
CA SER A 297 -5.22 10.82 16.02
C SER A 297 -4.84 12.30 15.91
N ILE A 298 -5.60 13.09 15.14
CA ILE A 298 -5.35 14.52 14.98
C ILE A 298 -5.62 15.27 16.29
N MET A 299 -6.75 15.01 16.95
CA MET A 299 -7.12 15.68 18.20
C MET A 299 -6.12 15.40 19.33
N THR A 300 -5.70 14.14 19.50
CA THR A 300 -4.73 13.77 20.53
C THR A 300 -3.36 14.40 20.27
N THR A 301 -2.95 14.50 19.00
CA THR A 301 -1.66 15.13 18.66
C THR A 301 -1.68 16.64 18.90
N GLN A 302 -2.79 17.32 18.58
CA GLN A 302 -2.94 18.76 18.87
C GLN A 302 -2.88 19.05 20.38
N ASN A 303 -3.50 18.19 21.20
CA ASN A 303 -3.47 18.35 22.66
C ASN A 303 -2.07 18.11 23.27
N ARG A 304 -1.26 17.21 22.70
CA ARG A 304 0.14 17.02 23.15
C ARG A 304 0.99 18.27 22.91
N VAL A 305 0.92 18.84 21.71
CA VAL A 305 1.66 20.07 21.36
C VAL A 305 1.22 21.26 22.24
N ALA A 306 -0.09 21.41 22.47
CA ALA A 306 -0.62 22.49 23.32
C ALA A 306 -0.24 22.34 24.81
N THR A 307 0.11 21.14 25.27
CA THR A 307 0.56 20.88 26.65
C THR A 307 2.07 21.06 26.82
N GLU A 308 2.85 20.86 25.74
CA GLU A 308 4.29 21.16 25.71
C GLU A 308 4.56 22.67 25.63
N ASP A 309 3.77 23.44 24.87
CA ASP A 309 3.89 24.91 24.82
C ASP A 309 3.47 25.63 26.12
N ARG A 310 2.86 24.91 27.07
CA ARG A 310 2.45 25.42 28.40
C ARG A 310 3.45 25.10 29.52
N LYS A 311 4.52 24.36 29.25
CA LYS A 311 5.59 24.05 30.20
C LYS A 311 6.84 24.85 29.89
#